data_AF-A0ABD5YR28-F1
#
_entry.id   AF-A0ABD5YR28-F1
#
_cell.length_a   1.000
_cell.length_b   1.000
_cell.length_c   1.000
_cell.angle_alpha   90.00
_cell.angle_beta   90.00
_cell.angle_gamma   90.00
#
_symmetry.space_group_name_H-M   'P 1'
#
loop_
_entity.id
_entity.type
_entity.pdbx_description
1 polymer ?
#
loop_
_entity_poly.entity_id
_entity_poly.type
_entity_poly.pdbx_seq_one_letter_code
_entity_poly.pdbx_strand_id
1 'polypeptide(L)'
;MIEEALSYPLEDENRLNTIGLGGVIYIIVSFMSFFADIFSNQLIAIPLLLVLSIGGFTLAGYSARVLRVTARGKETVPRFTDWRGLLVDGFKLTVVNIAYLLPTILTFIVAFAIGSNDGGSTTAVGYLSLAAFAIGLVALFFTPVAWTNVALTDRLSAAFEFRTIVDAALTGQYLVAVGLLVILGAIFRLISGFLAIILVGFFILFYTQVVLSYLVGSSCGSILVEDIDESVVAE
;
A
#
# COMPACT_ATOMS: atom_id res chain seq x y z
N MET A 1 14.24 -8.57 12.60
CA MET A 1 13.08 -8.31 11.72
C MET A 1 11.82 -7.77 12.43
N ILE A 2 11.11 -8.50 13.31
CA ILE A 2 9.90 -7.93 13.98
C ILE A 2 10.29 -6.80 14.94
N GLU A 3 11.29 -7.04 15.79
CA GLU A 3 11.76 -6.06 16.77
C GLU A 3 12.25 -4.78 16.08
N GLU A 4 13.14 -4.91 15.10
CA GLU A 4 13.60 -3.81 14.24
C GLU A 4 12.44 -3.06 13.57
N ALA A 5 11.44 -3.79 13.03
CA ALA A 5 10.30 -3.15 12.39
C ALA A 5 9.47 -2.33 13.38
N LEU A 6 9.34 -2.78 14.63
CA LEU A 6 8.61 -2.06 15.68
C LEU A 6 9.44 -0.91 16.28
N SER A 7 10.76 -1.05 16.40
CA SER A 7 11.64 0.01 16.89
C SER A 7 11.88 1.11 15.85
N TYR A 8 11.81 0.78 14.56
CA TYR A 8 12.15 1.69 13.47
C TYR A 8 11.44 3.06 13.55
N PRO A 9 10.10 3.17 13.72
CA PRO A 9 9.48 4.50 13.84
C PRO A 9 9.84 5.25 15.13
N LEU A 10 10.44 4.58 16.12
CA LEU A 10 10.76 5.11 17.45
C LEU A 10 12.21 5.59 17.59
N GLU A 11 13.09 5.17 16.68
CA GLU A 11 14.53 5.48 16.66
C GLU A 11 14.84 6.92 16.21
N ASP A 12 13.91 7.59 15.55
CA ASP A 12 14.09 8.98 15.10
C ASP A 12 14.01 9.99 16.24
N GLU A 13 14.97 10.92 16.29
CA GLU A 13 14.95 12.07 17.20
C GLU A 13 13.69 12.92 17.01
N ASN A 14 13.12 12.94 15.80
CA ASN A 14 11.90 13.67 15.46
C ASN A 14 10.64 12.79 15.37
N ARG A 15 10.64 11.61 16.00
CA ARG A 15 9.51 10.66 15.99
C ARG A 15 8.16 11.29 16.31
N LEU A 16 8.11 12.25 17.24
CA LEU A 16 6.88 12.95 17.60
C LEU A 16 6.32 13.80 16.45
N ASN A 17 7.18 14.45 15.68
CA ASN A 17 6.76 15.23 14.53
C ASN A 17 6.31 14.29 13.40
N THR A 18 7.08 13.24 13.11
CA THR A 18 6.77 12.29 12.03
C THR A 18 5.48 11.51 12.31
N ILE A 19 5.35 10.89 13.49
CA ILE A 19 4.13 10.16 13.90
C ILE A 19 2.97 11.13 14.12
N GLY A 20 3.24 12.30 14.70
CA GLY A 20 2.24 13.33 14.95
C GLY A 20 1.60 13.84 13.66
N LEU A 21 2.43 14.22 12.69
CA LEU A 21 1.98 14.78 11.41
C LEU A 21 1.33 13.70 10.53
N GLY A 22 1.89 12.49 10.48
CA GLY A 22 1.27 11.35 9.80
C GLY A 22 -0.08 10.95 10.42
N GLY A 23 -0.17 10.92 11.74
CA GLY A 23 -1.41 10.66 12.48
C GLY A 23 -2.48 11.72 12.24
N VAL A 24 -2.12 13.01 12.25
CA VAL A 24 -3.04 14.11 11.93
C VAL A 24 -3.56 14.01 10.51
N ILE A 25 -2.69 13.69 9.53
CA ILE A 25 -3.13 13.44 8.14
C ILE A 25 -4.11 12.27 8.10
N TYR A 26 -3.84 11.17 8.81
CA TYR A 26 -4.77 10.04 8.90
C TYR A 26 -6.13 10.42 9.49
N ILE A 27 -6.16 11.26 10.52
CA ILE A 27 -7.41 11.78 11.10
C ILE A 27 -8.18 12.57 10.05
N ILE A 28 -7.52 13.50 9.36
CA ILE A 28 -8.16 14.34 8.33
C ILE A 28 -8.71 13.46 7.21
N VAL A 29 -7.88 12.56 6.66
CA VAL A 29 -8.29 11.63 5.58
C VAL A 29 -9.46 10.76 6.03
N SER A 30 -9.39 10.18 7.23
CA SER A 30 -10.44 9.27 7.72
C SER A 30 -11.74 10.01 8.01
N PHE A 31 -11.68 11.22 8.56
CA PHE A 31 -12.84 12.07 8.76
C PHE A 31 -13.47 12.45 7.41
N MET A 32 -12.66 12.83 6.42
CA MET A 32 -13.16 13.12 5.08
C MET A 32 -13.76 11.88 4.40
N SER A 33 -13.17 10.68 4.55
CA SER A 33 -13.74 9.41 4.08
C SER A 33 -15.10 9.15 4.70
N PHE A 34 -15.21 9.30 6.03
CA PHE A 34 -16.49 9.12 6.73
C PHE A 34 -17.57 10.06 6.19
N PHE A 35 -17.24 11.32 5.95
CA PHE A 35 -18.17 12.26 5.30
C PHE A 35 -18.49 11.83 3.86
N ALA A 36 -17.52 11.34 3.10
CA ALA A 36 -17.73 10.91 1.72
C ALA A 36 -18.70 9.73 1.65
N ASP A 37 -18.60 8.78 2.59
CA ASP A 37 -19.48 7.63 2.66
C ASP A 37 -20.92 8.05 2.98
N ILE A 38 -21.12 9.00 3.91
CA ILE A 38 -22.44 9.55 4.26
C ILE A 38 -23.11 10.22 3.04
N PHE A 39 -22.34 10.96 2.25
CA PHE A 39 -22.84 11.72 1.10
C PHE A 39 -22.60 11.01 -0.24
N SER A 40 -22.27 9.72 -0.23
CA SER A 40 -21.86 8.96 -1.43
C SER A 40 -22.90 8.94 -2.55
N ASN A 41 -24.20 9.00 -2.20
CA ASN A 41 -25.31 9.04 -3.15
C ASN A 41 -25.62 10.46 -3.69
N GLN A 42 -24.82 11.47 -3.34
CA GLN A 42 -25.03 12.87 -3.70
C GLN A 42 -23.90 13.40 -4.61
N LEU A 43 -24.20 14.39 -5.45
CA LEU A 43 -23.23 15.06 -6.34
C LEU A 43 -22.04 15.71 -5.59
N ILE A 44 -22.16 15.94 -4.28
CA ILE A 44 -21.10 16.47 -3.39
C ILE A 44 -19.95 15.47 -3.17
N ALA A 45 -20.12 14.18 -3.47
CA ALA A 45 -19.06 13.18 -3.31
C ALA A 45 -17.82 13.45 -4.19
N ILE A 46 -18.01 14.03 -5.38
CA ILE A 46 -16.93 14.27 -6.36
C ILE A 46 -15.84 15.21 -5.83
N PRO A 47 -16.14 16.45 -5.40
CA PRO A 47 -15.11 17.34 -4.85
C PRO A 47 -14.46 16.79 -3.57
N LEU A 48 -15.19 16.00 -2.78
CA LEU A 48 -14.67 15.39 -1.56
C LEU A 48 -13.64 14.29 -1.87
N LEU A 49 -13.88 13.48 -2.90
CA LEU A 49 -12.92 12.49 -3.39
C LEU A 49 -11.61 13.12 -3.89
N LEU A 50 -11.68 14.31 -4.52
CA LEU A 50 -10.49 15.04 -4.97
C LEU A 50 -9.63 15.50 -3.79
N VAL A 51 -10.23 16.06 -2.73
CA VAL A 51 -9.49 16.47 -1.52
C VAL A 51 -8.94 15.25 -0.77
N LEU A 52 -9.73 14.17 -0.67
CA LEU A 52 -9.31 12.91 -0.07
C LEU A 52 -8.05 12.34 -0.75
N SER A 53 -8.00 12.44 -2.08
CA SER A 53 -6.89 11.94 -2.89
C SER A 53 -5.57 12.61 -2.49
N ILE A 54 -5.56 13.90 -2.13
CA ILE A 54 -4.33 14.60 -1.74
C ILE A 54 -3.74 14.00 -0.45
N GLY A 55 -4.56 13.80 0.58
CA GLY A 55 -4.10 13.21 1.84
C GLY A 55 -3.69 11.75 1.68
N GLY A 56 -4.49 10.97 0.93
CA GLY A 56 -4.18 9.58 0.60
C GLY A 56 -2.86 9.44 -0.17
N PHE A 57 -2.64 10.26 -1.19
CA PHE A 57 -1.38 10.27 -1.96
C PHE A 57 -0.21 10.69 -1.08
N THR A 58 -0.39 11.64 -0.17
CA THR A 58 0.70 12.02 0.74
C THR A 58 1.14 10.85 1.63
N LEU A 59 0.19 10.12 2.22
CA LEU A 59 0.47 8.94 3.04
C LEU A 59 1.10 7.81 2.22
N ALA A 60 0.61 7.57 0.99
CA ALA A 60 1.18 6.59 0.08
C ALA A 60 2.62 6.96 -0.34
N GLY A 61 2.88 8.24 -0.64
CA GLY A 61 4.22 8.72 -0.95
C GLY A 61 5.17 8.62 0.23
N TYR A 62 4.68 8.80 1.45
CA TYR A 62 5.49 8.56 2.64
C TYR A 62 5.87 7.07 2.75
N SER A 63 4.92 6.16 2.52
CA SER A 63 5.23 4.72 2.39
C SER A 63 6.28 4.45 1.31
N ALA A 64 6.18 5.08 0.13
CA ALA A 64 7.18 4.93 -0.94
C ALA A 64 8.59 5.32 -0.47
N ARG A 65 8.72 6.41 0.30
CA ARG A 65 10.00 6.81 0.88
C ARG A 65 10.53 5.81 1.89
N VAL A 66 9.67 5.29 2.77
CA VAL A 66 10.07 4.25 3.73
C VAL A 66 10.57 3.03 2.97
N LEU A 67 9.80 2.53 1.99
CA LEU A 67 10.18 1.40 1.14
C LEU A 67 11.54 1.63 0.46
N ARG A 68 11.76 2.80 -0.14
CA ARG A 68 13.02 3.16 -0.81
C ARG A 68 14.22 3.13 0.13
N VAL A 69 14.06 3.64 1.35
CA VAL A 69 15.16 3.76 2.33
C VAL A 69 15.47 2.40 2.94
N THR A 70 14.44 1.66 3.35
CA THR A 70 14.60 0.36 4.00
C THR A 70 15.05 -0.72 3.03
N ALA A 71 14.62 -0.64 1.75
CA ALA A 71 15.12 -1.52 0.70
C ALA A 71 16.61 -1.34 0.40
N ARG A 72 17.16 -0.15 0.64
CA ARG A 72 18.61 0.12 0.55
C ARG A 72 19.37 -0.21 1.83
N GLY A 73 18.73 -0.88 2.80
CA GLY A 73 19.32 -1.23 4.09
C GLY A 73 19.64 -0.03 4.99
N LYS A 74 18.99 1.12 4.77
CA LYS A 74 19.16 2.30 5.61
C LYS A 74 18.08 2.33 6.70
N GLU A 75 18.49 2.65 7.93
CA GLU A 75 17.61 2.70 9.11
C GLU A 75 17.11 4.12 9.42
N THR A 76 17.38 5.10 8.56
CA THR A 76 16.96 6.49 8.79
C THR A 76 15.48 6.69 8.49
N VAL A 77 14.67 7.07 9.49
CA VAL A 77 13.25 7.39 9.27
C VAL A 77 13.10 8.62 8.35
N PRO A 78 12.34 8.53 7.23
CA PRO A 78 12.13 9.67 6.35
C PRO A 78 11.37 10.81 7.03
N ARG A 79 11.67 12.06 6.62
CA ARG A 79 10.91 13.24 7.06
C ARG A 79 9.78 13.58 6.09
N PHE A 80 8.74 14.24 6.60
CA PHE A 80 7.69 14.89 5.80
C PHE A 80 8.19 16.21 5.19
N THR A 81 9.20 16.12 4.34
CA THR A 81 9.70 17.23 3.50
C THR A 81 9.26 17.02 2.06
N ASP A 82 9.37 18.05 1.21
CA ASP A 82 9.05 17.92 -0.23
C ASP A 82 7.67 17.26 -0.48
N TRP A 83 6.61 17.98 -0.10
CA TRP A 83 5.22 17.53 -0.24
C TRP A 83 4.85 17.21 -1.69
N ARG A 84 5.44 17.92 -2.66
CA ARG A 84 5.24 17.63 -4.07
C ARG A 84 5.78 16.25 -4.43
N GLY A 85 6.99 15.91 -3.99
CA GLY A 85 7.53 14.56 -4.14
C GLY A 85 6.66 13.49 -3.50
N LEU A 86 6.15 13.72 -2.27
CA LEU A 86 5.21 12.79 -1.62
C LEU A 86 3.94 12.57 -2.46
N LEU A 87 3.33 13.63 -2.98
CA LEU A 87 2.13 13.51 -3.81
C LEU A 87 2.40 12.74 -5.10
N VAL A 88 3.53 13.00 -5.75
CA VAL A 88 3.91 12.31 -7.00
C VAL A 88 4.21 10.83 -6.73
N ASP A 89 5.00 10.53 -5.70
CA ASP A 89 5.33 9.16 -5.31
C ASP A 89 4.06 8.37 -4.93
N GLY A 90 3.15 9.00 -4.18
CA GLY A 90 1.89 8.37 -3.81
C GLY A 90 0.92 8.18 -4.97
N PHE A 91 0.88 9.13 -5.90
CA PHE A 91 0.13 8.96 -7.14
C PHE A 91 0.69 7.77 -7.95
N LYS A 92 2.01 7.63 -8.05
CA LYS A 92 2.64 6.48 -8.72
C LYS A 92 2.22 5.15 -8.08
N LEU A 93 2.30 5.03 -6.75
CA LEU A 93 1.85 3.82 -6.05
C LEU A 93 0.36 3.52 -6.26
N THR A 94 -0.46 4.57 -6.33
CA THR A 94 -1.90 4.42 -6.60
C THR A 94 -2.16 3.90 -8.01
N VAL A 95 -1.46 4.45 -9.02
CA VAL A 95 -1.54 3.97 -10.41
C VAL A 95 -1.16 2.49 -10.51
N VAL A 96 -0.08 2.08 -9.82
CA VAL A 96 0.33 0.66 -9.74
C VAL A 96 -0.78 -0.19 -9.12
N ASN A 97 -1.35 0.26 -8.00
CA ASN A 97 -2.44 -0.46 -7.32
C ASN A 97 -3.67 -0.64 -8.24
N ILE A 98 -4.09 0.44 -8.93
CA ILE A 98 -5.19 0.38 -9.91
C ILE A 98 -4.87 -0.62 -11.03
N ALA A 99 -3.66 -0.58 -11.59
CA ALA A 99 -3.26 -1.49 -12.66
C ALA A 99 -3.25 -2.96 -12.21
N TYR A 100 -2.82 -3.25 -10.99
CA TYR A 100 -2.83 -4.59 -10.40
C TYR A 100 -4.24 -5.07 -10.06
N LEU A 101 -5.17 -4.18 -9.70
CA LEU A 101 -6.57 -4.52 -9.42
C LEU A 101 -7.43 -4.64 -10.68
N LEU A 102 -6.97 -4.10 -11.81
CA LEU A 102 -7.72 -4.06 -13.06
C LEU A 102 -8.24 -5.45 -13.49
N PRO A 103 -7.44 -6.54 -13.47
CA PRO A 103 -7.93 -7.88 -13.78
C PRO A 103 -9.05 -8.36 -12.85
N THR A 104 -8.94 -8.08 -11.55
CA THR A 104 -9.97 -8.41 -10.56
C THR A 104 -11.26 -7.64 -10.83
N ILE A 105 -11.16 -6.34 -11.08
CA ILE A 105 -12.30 -5.47 -11.38
C ILE A 105 -13.01 -5.94 -12.65
N LEU A 106 -12.27 -6.22 -13.73
CA LEU A 106 -12.85 -6.71 -14.97
C LEU A 106 -13.59 -8.04 -14.76
N THR A 107 -13.02 -8.95 -13.99
CA THR A 107 -13.65 -10.25 -13.69
C THR A 107 -14.95 -10.06 -12.89
N PHE A 108 -14.96 -9.13 -11.93
CA PHE A 108 -16.18 -8.77 -11.20
C PHE A 108 -17.24 -8.12 -12.10
N ILE A 109 -16.86 -7.24 -13.03
CA ILE A 109 -17.79 -6.62 -13.98
C ILE A 109 -18.47 -7.71 -14.84
N VAL A 110 -17.71 -8.69 -15.32
CA VAL A 110 -18.26 -9.81 -16.09
C VAL A 110 -19.21 -10.64 -15.24
N ALA A 111 -18.82 -10.97 -14.00
CA ALA A 111 -19.69 -11.72 -13.06
C ALA A 111 -21.00 -10.97 -12.80
N PHE A 112 -20.92 -9.66 -12.56
CA PHE A 112 -22.07 -8.79 -12.32
C PHE A 112 -22.99 -8.70 -13.53
N ALA A 113 -22.44 -8.53 -14.73
CA ALA A 113 -23.20 -8.46 -15.97
C ALA A 113 -23.99 -9.76 -16.20
N ILE A 114 -23.37 -10.92 -15.97
CA ILE A 114 -24.05 -12.23 -16.08
C ILE A 114 -25.17 -12.35 -15.03
N GLY A 115 -24.90 -11.97 -13.78
CA GLY A 115 -25.88 -12.06 -12.70
C GLY A 115 -27.08 -11.11 -12.84
N SER A 116 -26.92 -10.04 -13.62
CA SER A 116 -27.96 -9.03 -13.85
C SER A 116 -28.89 -9.34 -15.03
N ASN A 117 -28.61 -10.39 -15.81
CA ASN A 117 -29.46 -10.82 -16.92
C ASN A 117 -30.54 -11.80 -16.46
N ASP A 118 -31.75 -11.66 -16.98
CA ASP A 118 -32.84 -12.63 -16.79
C ASP A 118 -32.44 -13.98 -17.42
N GLY A 119 -32.14 -14.97 -16.58
CA GLY A 119 -31.59 -16.28 -17.00
C GLY A 119 -30.08 -16.45 -16.76
N GLY A 120 -29.43 -15.50 -16.09
CA GLY A 120 -28.04 -15.62 -15.66
C GLY A 120 -27.79 -16.85 -14.78
N SER A 121 -26.73 -17.61 -15.07
CA SER A 121 -26.36 -18.77 -14.26
C SER A 121 -25.72 -18.33 -12.95
N THR A 122 -26.40 -18.58 -11.82
CA THR A 122 -25.86 -18.34 -10.47
C THR A 122 -24.55 -19.10 -10.23
N THR A 123 -24.43 -20.30 -10.80
CA THR A 123 -23.20 -21.10 -10.75
C THR A 123 -22.05 -20.41 -11.49
N ALA A 124 -22.28 -19.86 -12.68
CA ALA A 124 -21.26 -19.14 -13.44
C ALA A 124 -20.78 -17.87 -12.69
N VAL A 125 -21.70 -17.12 -12.09
CA VAL A 125 -21.38 -15.96 -11.24
C VAL A 125 -20.52 -16.40 -10.05
N GLY A 126 -20.85 -17.53 -9.42
CA GLY A 126 -20.07 -18.10 -8.33
C GLY A 126 -18.62 -18.41 -8.71
N TYR A 127 -18.41 -19.08 -9.85
CA TYR A 127 -17.06 -19.39 -10.33
C TYR A 127 -16.26 -18.14 -10.71
N LEU A 128 -16.89 -17.16 -11.37
CA LEU A 128 -16.21 -15.91 -11.73
C LEU A 128 -15.86 -15.07 -10.49
N SER A 129 -16.72 -15.07 -9.48
CA SER A 129 -16.45 -14.37 -8.21
C SER A 129 -15.29 -15.03 -7.47
N LEU A 130 -15.22 -16.36 -7.46
CA LEU A 130 -14.09 -17.11 -6.91
C LEU A 130 -12.79 -16.85 -7.69
N ALA A 131 -12.87 -16.80 -9.02
CA ALA A 131 -11.73 -16.46 -9.87
C ALA A 131 -11.25 -15.02 -9.61
N ALA A 132 -12.16 -14.04 -9.54
CA ALA A 132 -11.84 -12.66 -9.23
C ALA A 132 -11.15 -12.53 -7.86
N PHE A 133 -11.64 -13.26 -6.86
CA PHE A 133 -11.04 -13.33 -5.53
C PHE A 133 -9.63 -13.92 -5.58
N ALA A 134 -9.43 -15.05 -6.27
CA ALA A 134 -8.11 -15.66 -6.44
C ALA A 134 -7.12 -14.72 -7.15
N ILE A 135 -7.55 -14.07 -8.24
CA ILE A 135 -6.74 -13.08 -8.95
C ILE A 135 -6.39 -11.91 -8.03
N GLY A 136 -7.35 -11.43 -7.22
CA GLY A 136 -7.14 -10.35 -6.26
C GLY A 136 -6.12 -10.71 -5.18
N LEU A 137 -6.13 -11.95 -4.68
CA LEU A 137 -5.13 -12.44 -3.73
C LEU A 137 -3.73 -12.49 -4.35
N VAL A 138 -3.63 -12.95 -5.59
CA VAL A 138 -2.36 -12.95 -6.33
C VAL A 138 -1.86 -11.52 -6.51
N ALA A 139 -2.72 -10.60 -6.94
CA ALA A 139 -2.36 -9.19 -7.09
C ALA A 139 -1.89 -8.59 -5.75
N LEU A 140 -2.61 -8.87 -4.65
CA LEU A 140 -2.26 -8.41 -3.31
C LEU A 140 -0.90 -8.93 -2.84
N PHE A 141 -0.54 -10.15 -3.21
CA PHE A 141 0.75 -10.74 -2.86
C PHE A 141 1.93 -10.05 -3.56
N PHE A 142 1.78 -9.65 -4.83
CA PHE A 142 2.84 -9.02 -5.62
C PHE A 142 2.92 -7.49 -5.49
N THR A 143 1.82 -6.84 -5.10
CA THR A 143 1.72 -5.37 -5.01
C THR A 143 2.81 -4.73 -4.13
N PRO A 144 3.15 -5.26 -2.93
CA PRO A 144 4.17 -4.64 -2.08
C PRO A 144 5.56 -4.61 -2.71
N VAL A 145 5.95 -5.68 -3.42
CA VAL A 145 7.23 -5.74 -4.16
C VAL A 145 7.22 -4.74 -5.31
N ALA A 146 6.11 -4.66 -6.06
CA ALA A 146 5.96 -3.69 -7.15
C ALA A 146 6.07 -2.24 -6.64
N TRP A 147 5.49 -1.94 -5.46
CA TRP A 147 5.65 -0.63 -4.82
C TRP A 147 7.11 -0.33 -4.47
N THR A 148 7.83 -1.30 -3.91
CA THR A 148 9.26 -1.14 -3.61
C THR A 148 10.08 -0.88 -4.88
N ASN A 149 9.85 -1.65 -5.95
CA ASN A 149 10.61 -1.49 -7.19
C ASN A 149 10.37 -0.12 -7.85
N VAL A 150 9.10 0.34 -7.88
CA VAL A 150 8.77 1.70 -8.36
C VAL A 150 9.35 2.76 -7.45
N ALA A 151 9.34 2.55 -6.13
CA ALA A 151 9.95 3.47 -5.19
C ALA A 151 11.47 3.56 -5.42
N LEU A 152 12.16 2.45 -5.71
CA LEU A 152 13.61 2.44 -5.95
C LEU A 152 14.02 3.07 -7.28
N THR A 153 13.30 2.74 -8.36
CA THR A 153 13.65 3.15 -9.74
C THR A 153 13.04 4.47 -10.16
N ASP A 154 12.00 4.94 -9.47
CA ASP A 154 11.17 6.10 -9.83
C ASP A 154 10.41 5.95 -11.17
N ARG A 155 10.38 4.73 -11.76
CA ARG A 155 9.71 4.42 -13.03
C ARG A 155 8.44 3.61 -12.80
N LEU A 156 7.31 4.05 -13.35
CA LEU A 156 6.04 3.29 -13.28
C LEU A 156 6.11 1.92 -13.97
N SER A 157 6.88 1.82 -15.05
CA SER A 157 7.06 0.57 -15.79
C SER A 157 7.72 -0.53 -14.96
N ALA A 158 8.52 -0.16 -13.95
CA ALA A 158 9.22 -1.10 -13.08
C ALA A 158 8.27 -1.96 -12.24
N ALA A 159 7.03 -1.52 -12.02
CA ALA A 159 6.01 -2.36 -11.40
C ALA A 159 5.68 -3.61 -12.21
N PHE A 160 5.91 -3.61 -13.54
CA PHE A 160 5.50 -4.69 -14.44
C PHE A 160 6.67 -5.54 -14.93
N GLU A 161 7.86 -5.36 -14.35
CA GLU A 161 9.05 -6.17 -14.62
C GLU A 161 8.87 -7.57 -14.00
N PHE A 162 8.08 -8.41 -14.67
CA PHE A 162 7.56 -9.66 -14.11
C PHE A 162 8.64 -10.55 -13.49
N ARG A 163 9.80 -10.70 -14.17
CA ARG A 163 10.92 -11.50 -13.67
C ARG A 163 11.45 -10.95 -12.34
N THR A 164 11.85 -9.68 -12.32
CA THR A 164 12.35 -8.99 -11.12
C THR A 164 11.35 -9.05 -9.96
N ILE A 165 10.06 -8.83 -10.23
CA ILE A 165 9.01 -8.88 -9.22
C ILE A 165 8.80 -10.29 -8.66
N VAL A 166 8.80 -11.31 -9.51
CA VAL A 166 8.63 -12.70 -9.08
C VAL A 166 9.84 -13.20 -8.30
N ASP A 167 11.06 -12.88 -8.77
CA ASP A 167 12.30 -13.28 -8.11
C ASP A 167 12.39 -12.66 -6.70
N ALA A 168 12.05 -11.37 -6.57
CA ALA A 168 11.98 -10.71 -5.28
C ALA A 168 10.84 -11.24 -4.38
N ALA A 169 9.65 -11.51 -4.94
CA ALA A 169 8.49 -11.97 -4.19
C ALA A 169 8.57 -13.44 -3.73
N LEU A 170 9.35 -14.29 -4.41
CA LEU A 170 9.50 -15.71 -4.05
C LEU A 170 10.63 -15.98 -3.05
N THR A 171 11.19 -14.92 -2.46
CA THR A 171 12.23 -15.04 -1.44
C THR A 171 11.66 -15.47 -0.10
N GLY A 172 12.34 -16.38 0.60
CA GLY A 172 11.91 -16.84 1.93
C GLY A 172 11.73 -15.70 2.94
N GLN A 173 12.57 -14.67 2.87
CA GLN A 173 12.45 -13.46 3.69
C GLN A 173 11.15 -12.69 3.40
N TYR A 174 10.78 -12.54 2.13
CA TYR A 174 9.53 -11.89 1.75
C TYR A 174 8.30 -12.70 2.18
N LEU A 175 8.33 -14.03 2.05
CA LEU A 175 7.23 -14.88 2.51
C LEU A 175 6.97 -14.72 4.02
N VAL A 176 8.04 -14.65 4.82
CA VAL A 176 7.93 -14.35 6.25
C VAL A 176 7.39 -12.93 6.47
N ALA A 177 7.89 -11.95 5.71
CA ALA A 177 7.42 -10.57 5.82
C ALA A 177 5.93 -10.41 5.47
N VAL A 178 5.41 -11.12 4.46
CA VAL A 178 3.98 -11.14 4.12
C VAL A 178 3.17 -11.79 5.24
N GLY A 179 3.64 -12.91 5.81
CA GLY A 179 2.99 -13.54 6.96
C GLY A 179 2.88 -12.57 8.15
N LEU A 180 3.97 -11.85 8.45
CA LEU A 180 3.98 -10.81 9.47
C LEU A 180 3.09 -9.62 9.10
N LEU A 181 3.06 -9.22 7.83
CA LEU A 181 2.23 -8.12 7.34
C LEU A 181 0.75 -8.42 7.59
N VAL A 182 0.31 -9.65 7.30
CA VAL A 182 -1.07 -10.09 7.57
C VAL A 182 -1.36 -10.14 9.07
N ILE A 183 -0.46 -10.71 9.88
CA ILE A 183 -0.67 -10.87 11.33
C ILE A 183 -0.65 -9.52 12.05
N LEU A 184 0.43 -8.74 11.89
CA LEU A 184 0.56 -7.41 12.50
C LEU A 184 -0.51 -6.48 11.97
N GLY A 185 -0.75 -6.48 10.65
CA GLY A 185 -1.81 -5.69 10.04
C GLY A 185 -3.18 -5.96 10.64
N ALA A 186 -3.54 -7.24 10.84
CA ALA A 186 -4.80 -7.61 11.48
C ALA A 186 -4.88 -7.17 12.95
N ILE A 187 -3.82 -7.42 13.74
CA ILE A 187 -3.76 -7.06 15.16
C ILE A 187 -3.87 -5.55 15.34
N PHE A 188 -3.03 -4.78 14.64
CA PHE A 188 -3.02 -3.32 14.76
C PHE A 188 -4.30 -2.70 14.22
N ARG A 189 -4.90 -3.27 13.16
CA ARG A 189 -6.18 -2.77 12.65
C ARG A 189 -7.31 -2.98 13.65
N LEU A 190 -7.31 -4.11 14.38
CA LEU A 190 -8.27 -4.35 15.46
C LEU A 190 -8.08 -3.35 16.60
N ILE A 191 -6.84 -3.20 17.10
CA ILE A 191 -6.49 -2.27 18.18
C ILE A 191 -6.86 -0.83 17.79
N SER A 192 -6.45 -0.41 16.60
CA SER A 192 -6.70 0.94 16.10
C SER A 192 -8.18 1.20 15.90
N GLY A 193 -8.96 0.20 15.47
CA GLY A 193 -10.41 0.33 15.32
C GLY A 193 -11.11 0.66 16.63
N PHE A 194 -10.73 -0.01 17.73
CA PHE A 194 -11.26 0.31 19.06
C PHE A 194 -10.80 1.69 19.56
N LEU A 195 -9.52 2.02 19.34
CA LEU A 195 -8.94 3.29 19.79
C LEU A 195 -9.29 4.49 18.89
N ALA A 196 -9.88 4.29 17.72
CA ALA A 196 -10.31 5.36 16.83
C ALA A 196 -11.38 6.25 17.49
N ILE A 197 -12.16 5.70 18.43
CA ILE A 197 -13.17 6.43 19.21
C ILE A 197 -12.55 7.62 19.97
N ILE A 198 -11.31 7.47 20.44
CA ILE A 198 -10.58 8.50 21.19
C ILE A 198 -9.49 9.21 20.36
N LEU A 199 -9.56 9.12 19.03
CA LEU A 199 -8.57 9.65 18.06
C LEU A 199 -7.15 9.05 18.13
N VAL A 200 -6.76 8.39 19.23
CA VAL A 200 -5.45 7.75 19.38
C VAL A 200 -5.23 6.64 18.34
N GLY A 201 -6.30 5.96 17.93
CA GLY A 201 -6.23 4.88 16.94
C GLY A 201 -5.61 5.30 15.61
N PHE A 202 -5.76 6.56 15.19
CA PHE A 202 -5.20 7.04 13.92
C PHE A 202 -3.68 7.16 13.93
N PHE A 203 -3.08 7.49 15.08
CA PHE A 203 -1.63 7.48 15.23
C PHE A 203 -1.06 6.05 15.16
N ILE A 204 -1.80 5.08 15.70
CA ILE A 204 -1.44 3.66 15.61
C ILE A 204 -1.57 3.17 14.17
N LEU A 205 -2.59 3.60 13.41
CA LEU A 205 -2.72 3.29 11.98
C LEU A 205 -1.52 3.80 11.19
N PHE A 206 -1.10 5.05 11.40
CA PHE A 206 0.08 5.60 10.73
C PHE A 206 1.34 4.85 11.14
N TYR A 207 1.56 4.63 12.43
CA TYR A 207 2.69 3.84 12.93
C TYR A 207 2.75 2.47 12.25
N THR A 208 1.61 1.77 12.21
CA THR A 208 1.49 0.47 11.56
C THR A 208 1.84 0.55 10.09
N GLN A 209 1.36 1.57 9.36
CA GLN A 209 1.70 1.77 7.95
C GLN A 209 3.23 1.84 7.74
N VAL A 210 3.95 2.55 8.62
CA VAL A 210 5.42 2.66 8.57
C VAL A 210 6.09 1.31 8.85
N VAL A 211 5.65 0.60 9.90
CA VAL A 211 6.16 -0.74 10.25
C VAL A 211 6.00 -1.73 9.10
N LEU A 212 4.82 -1.76 8.48
CA LEU A 212 4.55 -2.66 7.34
C LEU A 212 5.38 -2.27 6.12
N SER A 213 5.54 -0.97 5.85
CA SER A 213 6.41 -0.49 4.76
C SER A 213 7.88 -0.86 5.02
N TYR A 214 8.33 -0.80 6.27
CA TYR A 214 9.67 -1.26 6.66
C TYR A 214 9.86 -2.74 6.36
N LEU A 215 8.95 -3.61 6.83
CA LEU A 215 9.02 -5.06 6.63
C LEU A 215 9.07 -5.44 5.14
N VAL A 216 8.28 -4.76 4.32
CA VAL A 216 8.28 -5.00 2.87
C VAL A 216 9.61 -4.56 2.26
N GLY A 217 10.03 -3.32 2.50
CA GLY A 217 11.27 -2.81 1.89
C GLY A 217 12.50 -3.61 2.31
N SER A 218 12.66 -3.93 3.60
CA SER A 218 13.83 -4.67 4.09
C SER A 218 13.87 -6.13 3.62
N SER A 219 12.72 -6.75 3.30
CA SER A 219 12.67 -8.16 2.91
C SER A 219 12.89 -8.42 1.42
N CYS A 220 12.55 -7.47 0.54
CA CYS A 220 12.76 -7.60 -0.91
C CYS A 220 13.88 -6.69 -1.45
N GLY A 221 14.42 -5.79 -0.61
CA GLY A 221 15.33 -4.74 -1.04
C GLY A 221 16.65 -5.23 -1.62
N SER A 222 17.25 -6.28 -1.06
CA SER A 222 18.56 -6.79 -1.53
C SER A 222 18.52 -7.20 -3.00
N ILE A 223 17.50 -7.98 -3.39
CA ILE A 223 17.34 -8.49 -4.76
C ILE A 223 17.01 -7.35 -5.73
N LEU A 224 16.11 -6.44 -5.32
CA LEU A 224 15.72 -5.32 -6.18
C LEU A 224 16.89 -4.34 -6.40
N VAL A 225 17.71 -4.09 -5.38
CA VAL A 225 18.90 -3.23 -5.51
C VAL A 225 19.96 -3.89 -6.38
N GLU A 226 20.18 -5.20 -6.23
CA GLU A 226 21.12 -5.97 -7.06
C GLU A 226 20.73 -5.92 -8.54
N ASP A 227 19.46 -6.17 -8.89
CA ASP A 227 18.98 -6.10 -10.29
C ASP A 227 19.12 -4.69 -10.89
N ILE A 228 18.89 -3.63 -10.08
CA ILE A 228 19.09 -2.25 -10.51
C ILE A 228 20.57 -1.98 -10.80
N ASP A 229 21.47 -2.38 -9.89
CA ASP A 229 22.90 -2.14 -10.04
C ASP A 229 23.45 -2.89 -11.27
N GLU A 230 23.01 -4.13 -11.51
CA GLU A 230 23.36 -4.89 -12.73
C GLU A 230 22.88 -4.20 -14.01
N SER A 231 21.66 -3.65 -14.01
CA SER A 231 21.10 -2.97 -15.18
C SER A 231 21.88 -1.70 -15.56
N VAL A 232 22.44 -0.99 -14.58
CA VAL A 232 23.25 0.23 -14.79
C VAL A 232 24.64 -0.11 -15.34
N VAL A 233 25.21 -1.27 -14.98
CA VAL A 233 26.52 -1.72 -15.47
C VAL A 233 26.45 -2.23 -16.91
N ALA A 234 25.28 -2.68 -17.37
CA ALA A 234 25.06 -3.22 -18.71
C ALA A 234 24.85 -2.14 -19.79
N GLU A 235 24.70 -0.87 -19.42
CA GLU A 235 24.46 0.29 -20.30
C GLU A 235 25.74 1.09 -20.58
#